data_AF-A0A6I8T9N6-F1
#
_entry.id   AF-A0A6I8T9N6-F1
#
_cell.length_a   1.000
_cell.length_b   1.000
_cell.length_c   1.000
_cell.angle_alpha   90.00
_cell.angle_beta   90.00
_cell.angle_gamma   90.00
#
_symmetry.space_group_name_H-M   'P 1'
#
loop_
_entity.id
_entity.type
_entity.pdbx_description
1 polymer ?
#
loop_
_entity_poly.entity_id
_entity_poly.type
_entity_poly.pdbx_seq_one_letter_code
_entity_poly.pdbx_strand_id
1 'polypeptide(L)'
;MRTMDEYREKFSKLGIESQEHDIVHPALTTVKYLKSVNMQDAVYCIGTEVFKNYLRSEGFTVLDGPTERLPDGGAANAVRTFASYFTDTSGPAVGAVVVDIDVNVSLSHLMKAKCYLDRNPDCLLLVGATDYVIPLGDNMDVIGPGYFIDILEKATGRRALVLGKPGQALSEFILEQFHVTQPERTLFIGDMLPQDMGFGARCGFQKVLMLSGGTTKAMMFAHNKPEELPNFYADSFADFIQLYKDVMD
;
A
#
# COMPACT_ATOMS: atom_id res chain seq x y z
N MET A 1 -3.55 -6.49 -4.48
CA MET A 1 -2.20 -6.98 -4.84
C MET A 1 -2.32 -8.08 -5.89
N ARG A 2 -1.37 -8.19 -6.83
CA ARG A 2 -1.31 -9.31 -7.79
C ARG A 2 -0.50 -10.47 -7.21
N THR A 3 -0.74 -11.70 -7.67
CA THR A 3 0.16 -12.82 -7.39
C THR A 3 1.47 -12.67 -8.17
N MET A 4 2.51 -13.39 -7.77
CA MET A 4 3.78 -13.39 -8.52
C MET A 4 3.62 -13.91 -9.95
N ASP A 5 2.72 -14.87 -10.17
CA ASP A 5 2.44 -15.40 -11.51
C ASP A 5 1.73 -14.36 -12.39
N GLU A 6 0.80 -13.58 -11.83
CA GLU A 6 0.17 -12.46 -12.53
C GLU A 6 1.17 -11.36 -12.88
N TYR A 7 2.14 -11.07 -11.99
CA TYR A 7 3.23 -10.15 -12.30
C TYR A 7 4.09 -10.68 -13.45
N ARG A 8 4.53 -11.94 -13.38
CA ARG A 8 5.34 -12.59 -14.43
C ARG A 8 4.63 -12.59 -15.78
N GLU A 9 3.34 -12.94 -15.81
CA GLU A 9 2.54 -12.92 -17.04
C GLU A 9 2.48 -11.50 -17.64
N LYS A 10 2.28 -10.48 -16.80
CA LYS A 10 2.23 -9.08 -17.25
C LYS A 10 3.57 -8.60 -17.80
N PHE A 11 4.68 -8.89 -17.12
CA PHE A 11 6.03 -8.54 -17.60
C PHE A 11 6.38 -9.28 -18.90
N SER A 12 6.05 -10.58 -18.98
CA SER A 12 6.24 -11.39 -20.19
C SER A 12 5.49 -10.82 -21.40
N LYS A 13 4.24 -10.36 -21.23
CA LYS A 13 3.48 -9.66 -22.29
C LYS A 13 4.14 -8.36 -22.78
N LEU A 14 4.99 -7.75 -21.96
CA LEU A 14 5.78 -6.56 -22.30
C LEU A 14 7.18 -6.92 -22.84
N GLY A 15 7.51 -8.20 -22.97
CA GLY A 15 8.84 -8.66 -23.38
C GLY A 15 9.91 -8.44 -22.30
N ILE A 16 9.51 -8.27 -21.04
CA ILE A 16 10.41 -8.05 -19.91
C ILE A 16 10.55 -9.38 -19.15
N GLU A 17 11.76 -9.90 -19.05
CA GLU A 17 12.07 -10.97 -18.11
C GLU A 17 12.18 -10.39 -16.70
N SER A 18 11.46 -10.97 -15.74
CA SER A 18 11.52 -10.58 -14.34
C SER A 18 11.59 -11.80 -13.43
N GLN A 19 12.40 -11.68 -12.39
CA GLN A 19 12.52 -12.64 -11.31
C GLN A 19 11.73 -12.13 -10.09
N GLU A 20 11.50 -13.02 -9.14
CA GLU A 20 10.77 -12.67 -7.92
C GLU A 20 11.49 -11.60 -7.09
N HIS A 21 12.83 -11.62 -7.07
CA HIS A 21 13.62 -10.63 -6.34
C HIS A 21 13.63 -9.24 -6.99
N ASP A 22 13.17 -9.11 -8.24
CA ASP A 22 13.04 -7.82 -8.94
C ASP A 22 11.78 -7.06 -8.53
N ILE A 23 10.83 -7.74 -7.88
CA ILE A 23 9.49 -7.21 -7.62
C ILE A 23 9.34 -6.93 -6.14
N VAL A 24 9.09 -5.67 -5.81
CA VAL A 24 8.75 -5.23 -4.46
C VAL A 24 7.30 -4.77 -4.42
N HIS A 25 6.52 -5.36 -3.52
CA HIS A 25 5.12 -5.04 -3.29
C HIS A 25 4.83 -4.82 -1.80
N PRO A 26 3.74 -4.11 -1.44
CA PRO A 26 3.45 -3.76 -0.04
C PRO A 26 3.31 -4.95 0.92
N ALA A 27 2.82 -6.11 0.47
CA ALA A 27 2.76 -7.28 1.35
C ALA A 27 4.16 -7.82 1.71
N LEU A 28 5.14 -7.76 0.79
CA LEU A 28 6.53 -8.15 1.06
C LEU A 28 7.14 -7.25 2.13
N THR A 29 6.99 -5.94 1.98
CA THR A 29 7.52 -4.99 2.98
C THR A 29 6.80 -5.11 4.32
N THR A 30 5.49 -5.39 4.31
CA THR A 30 4.72 -5.68 5.52
C THR A 30 5.24 -6.91 6.24
N VAL A 31 5.48 -8.01 5.53
CA VAL A 31 6.05 -9.24 6.10
C VAL A 31 7.43 -8.99 6.68
N LYS A 32 8.32 -8.31 5.94
CA LYS A 32 9.68 -8.01 6.43
C LYS A 32 9.65 -7.16 7.69
N TYR A 33 8.78 -6.15 7.75
CA TYR A 33 8.62 -5.32 8.93
C TYR A 33 8.04 -6.10 10.12
N LEU A 34 6.99 -6.90 9.92
CA LEU A 34 6.43 -7.73 10.98
C LEU A 34 7.45 -8.73 11.54
N LYS A 35 8.31 -9.30 10.68
CA LYS A 35 9.42 -10.18 11.10
C LYS A 35 10.50 -9.41 11.86
N SER A 36 10.86 -8.19 11.44
CA SER A 36 11.90 -7.40 12.10
C SER A 36 11.53 -6.97 13.52
N VAL A 37 10.23 -6.76 13.79
CA VAL A 37 9.71 -6.48 15.13
C VAL A 37 9.35 -7.76 15.91
N ASN A 38 9.67 -8.94 15.37
CA ASN A 38 9.36 -10.24 15.97
C ASN A 38 7.87 -10.39 16.34
N MET A 39 6.96 -9.98 15.44
CA MET A 39 5.52 -10.04 15.69
C MET A 39 5.05 -11.49 15.89
N GLN A 40 4.48 -11.78 17.08
CA GLN A 40 3.90 -13.08 17.42
C GLN A 40 2.37 -13.04 17.49
N ASP A 41 1.80 -11.88 17.79
CA ASP A 41 0.36 -11.67 17.86
C ASP A 41 -0.27 -11.72 16.46
N ALA A 42 -1.59 -11.91 16.43
CA ALA A 42 -2.33 -11.93 15.19
C ALA A 42 -2.33 -10.57 14.49
N VAL A 43 -2.46 -10.61 13.17
CA VAL A 43 -2.57 -9.45 12.29
C VAL A 43 -4.00 -9.33 11.80
N TYR A 44 -4.67 -8.23 12.13
CA TYR A 44 -5.97 -7.91 11.55
C TYR A 44 -5.76 -7.16 10.23
N CYS A 45 -6.17 -7.74 9.10
CA CYS A 45 -5.87 -7.20 7.78
C CYS A 45 -7.14 -6.78 7.04
N ILE A 46 -7.19 -5.50 6.65
CA ILE A 46 -8.12 -4.95 5.67
C ILE A 46 -7.36 -4.87 4.34
N GLY A 47 -7.66 -5.76 3.40
CA GLY A 47 -6.90 -5.89 2.17
C GLY A 47 -7.39 -7.06 1.32
N THR A 48 -7.00 -7.08 0.04
CA THR A 48 -7.31 -8.18 -0.87
C THR A 48 -6.94 -9.56 -0.32
N GLU A 49 -7.66 -10.62 -0.68
CA GLU A 49 -7.32 -12.01 -0.30
C GLU A 49 -5.89 -12.40 -0.68
N VAL A 50 -5.39 -11.91 -1.82
CA VAL A 50 -4.00 -12.17 -2.24
C VAL A 50 -3.00 -11.64 -1.20
N PHE A 51 -3.25 -10.45 -0.65
CA PHE A 51 -2.42 -9.88 0.43
C PHE A 51 -2.52 -10.71 1.70
N LYS A 52 -3.75 -11.07 2.11
CA LYS A 52 -4.00 -11.86 3.32
C LYS A 52 -3.38 -13.26 3.23
N ASN A 53 -3.47 -13.90 2.07
CA ASN A 53 -2.87 -15.21 1.84
C ASN A 53 -1.35 -15.16 1.83
N TYR A 54 -0.75 -14.07 1.33
CA TYR A 54 0.69 -13.86 1.42
C TYR A 54 1.17 -13.72 2.88
N LEU A 55 0.45 -12.98 3.72
CA LEU A 55 0.74 -12.93 5.16
C LEU A 55 0.63 -14.33 5.81
N ARG A 56 -0.42 -15.09 5.47
CA ARG A 56 -0.64 -16.45 5.98
C ARG A 56 0.48 -17.41 5.54
N SER A 57 0.94 -17.35 4.29
CA SER A 57 2.04 -18.20 3.80
C SER A 57 3.37 -17.91 4.48
N GLU A 58 3.54 -16.71 5.01
CA GLU A 58 4.72 -16.28 5.76
C GLU A 58 4.64 -16.63 7.26
N GLY A 59 3.59 -17.33 7.68
CA GLY A 59 3.42 -17.88 9.02
C GLY A 59 2.61 -17.01 9.99
N PHE A 60 2.05 -15.89 9.53
CA PHE A 60 1.25 -15.02 10.40
C PHE A 60 -0.18 -15.54 10.57
N THR A 61 -0.71 -15.40 11.80
CA THR A 61 -2.14 -15.57 12.05
C THR A 61 -2.87 -14.32 11.55
N VAL A 62 -3.69 -14.46 10.52
CA VAL A 62 -4.41 -13.33 9.90
C VAL A 62 -5.89 -13.38 10.23
N LEU A 63 -6.39 -12.34 10.87
CA LEU A 63 -7.80 -12.09 11.11
C LEU A 63 -8.34 -11.08 10.09
N ASP A 64 -9.60 -11.24 9.70
CA ASP A 64 -10.32 -10.36 8.79
C ASP A 64 -11.83 -10.38 9.06
N GLY A 65 -12.59 -9.66 8.24
CA GLY A 65 -14.05 -9.59 8.31
C GLY A 65 -14.58 -8.34 9.03
N PRO A 66 -15.90 -8.27 9.28
CA PRO A 66 -16.85 -9.37 9.11
C PRO A 66 -17.13 -9.64 7.62
N THR A 67 -17.23 -10.91 7.25
CA THR A 67 -17.60 -11.36 5.90
C THR A 67 -19.10 -11.24 5.64
N GLU A 68 -19.91 -11.14 6.70
CA GLU A 68 -21.36 -11.01 6.64
C GLU A 68 -21.81 -9.61 7.09
N ARG A 69 -22.98 -9.19 6.61
CA ARG A 69 -23.61 -7.95 7.04
C ARG A 69 -24.04 -8.08 8.51
N LEU A 70 -23.54 -7.19 9.35
CA LEU A 70 -24.00 -7.12 10.74
C LEU A 70 -25.47 -6.68 10.80
N PRO A 71 -26.28 -7.21 11.74
CA PRO A 71 -27.66 -6.78 11.93
C PRO A 71 -27.76 -5.27 12.22
N ASP A 72 -28.67 -4.57 11.54
CA ASP A 72 -28.90 -3.12 11.67
C ASP A 72 -30.32 -2.75 12.16
N GLY A 73 -31.08 -3.76 12.60
CA GLY A 73 -32.42 -3.56 13.18
C GLY A 73 -32.38 -3.11 14.64
N GLY A 74 -33.39 -2.34 15.07
CA GLY A 74 -33.52 -1.84 16.45
C GLY A 74 -33.93 -2.88 17.50
N ALA A 75 -34.07 -4.15 17.13
CA ALA A 75 -34.37 -5.21 18.09
C ALA A 75 -33.19 -5.40 19.05
N ALA A 76 -33.46 -5.60 20.34
CA ALA A 76 -32.43 -5.75 21.38
C ALA A 76 -31.39 -6.85 21.05
N ASN A 77 -31.80 -7.91 20.35
CA ASN A 77 -30.89 -8.95 19.88
C ASN A 77 -29.91 -8.46 18.81
N ALA A 78 -30.34 -7.62 17.87
CA ALA A 78 -29.49 -7.08 16.82
C ALA A 78 -28.44 -6.10 17.39
N VAL A 79 -28.85 -5.21 18.30
CA VAL A 79 -27.93 -4.31 19.02
C VAL A 79 -26.90 -5.10 19.83
N ARG A 80 -27.32 -6.17 20.52
CA ARG A 80 -26.40 -7.03 21.28
C ARG A 80 -25.42 -7.75 20.36
N THR A 81 -25.87 -8.31 19.23
CA THR A 81 -24.99 -8.99 18.26
C THR A 81 -23.97 -8.02 17.67
N PHE A 82 -24.41 -6.81 17.30
CA PHE A 82 -23.51 -5.76 16.82
C PHE A 82 -22.45 -5.42 17.89
N ALA A 83 -22.88 -5.14 19.12
CA ALA A 83 -21.96 -4.82 20.21
C ALA A 83 -21.01 -5.98 20.51
N SER A 84 -21.49 -7.22 20.57
CA SER A 84 -20.66 -8.39 20.87
C SER A 84 -19.57 -8.60 19.84
N TYR A 85 -19.83 -8.35 18.54
CA TYR A 85 -18.80 -8.47 17.52
C TYR A 85 -17.62 -7.52 17.79
N PHE A 86 -17.89 -6.29 18.23
CA PHE A 86 -16.84 -5.31 18.53
C PHE A 86 -16.24 -5.44 19.92
N THR A 87 -16.94 -6.06 20.87
CA THR A 87 -16.44 -6.27 22.24
C THR A 87 -15.78 -7.63 22.46
N ASP A 88 -15.98 -8.59 21.56
CA ASP A 88 -15.37 -9.92 21.65
C ASP A 88 -13.84 -9.85 21.68
N THR A 89 -13.28 -10.62 22.61
CA THR A 89 -11.84 -10.77 22.92
C THR A 89 -11.44 -12.24 23.05
N SER A 90 -12.32 -13.18 22.67
CA SER A 90 -12.07 -14.62 22.75
C SER A 90 -11.02 -15.13 21.75
N GLY A 91 -10.70 -14.32 20.73
CA GLY A 91 -9.67 -14.61 19.74
C GLY A 91 -8.23 -14.35 20.22
N PRO A 92 -7.24 -14.63 19.37
CA PRO A 92 -5.84 -14.31 19.69
C PRO A 92 -5.66 -12.80 19.90
N ALA A 93 -4.65 -12.44 20.70
CA ALA A 93 -4.23 -11.04 20.80
C ALA A 93 -3.84 -10.51 19.41
N VAL A 94 -4.16 -9.24 19.15
CA VAL A 94 -3.84 -8.57 17.89
C VAL A 94 -2.77 -7.51 18.16
N GLY A 95 -1.65 -7.68 17.48
CA GLY A 95 -0.48 -6.81 17.59
C GLY A 95 -0.30 -5.89 16.39
N ALA A 96 -1.03 -6.11 15.29
CA ALA A 96 -1.03 -5.19 14.15
C ALA A 96 -2.38 -5.15 13.44
N VAL A 97 -2.77 -3.94 13.03
CA VAL A 97 -3.77 -3.67 12.02
C VAL A 97 -3.06 -3.28 10.74
N VAL A 98 -3.28 -4.03 9.66
CA VAL A 98 -2.76 -3.75 8.32
C VAL A 98 -3.89 -3.24 7.43
N VAL A 99 -3.70 -2.11 6.78
CA VAL A 99 -4.65 -1.56 5.79
C VAL A 99 -3.98 -1.42 4.43
N ASP A 100 -4.59 -2.07 3.43
CA ASP A 100 -4.26 -1.97 2.02
C ASP A 100 -5.57 -1.84 1.22
N ILE A 101 -5.50 -1.94 -0.11
CA ILE A 101 -6.66 -1.88 -0.98
C ILE A 101 -7.58 -3.07 -0.71
N ASP A 102 -8.83 -2.77 -0.37
CA ASP A 102 -9.93 -3.72 -0.28
C ASP A 102 -11.21 -3.06 -0.81
N VAL A 103 -11.74 -3.60 -1.92
CA VAL A 103 -12.98 -3.10 -2.54
C VAL A 103 -14.24 -3.42 -1.72
N ASN A 104 -14.13 -4.34 -0.75
CA ASN A 104 -15.23 -4.75 0.13
C ASN A 104 -15.14 -4.11 1.52
N VAL A 105 -14.19 -3.19 1.74
CA VAL A 105 -14.06 -2.49 3.01
C VAL A 105 -15.37 -1.83 3.39
N SER A 106 -15.72 -1.98 4.67
CA SER A 106 -16.96 -1.45 5.23
C SER A 106 -16.70 -0.78 6.57
N LEU A 107 -17.68 -0.03 7.07
CA LEU A 107 -17.59 0.58 8.40
C LEU A 107 -17.29 -0.46 9.48
N SER A 108 -17.83 -1.68 9.36
CA SER A 108 -17.57 -2.76 10.33
C SER A 108 -16.10 -3.18 10.36
N HIS A 109 -15.43 -3.22 9.21
CA HIS A 109 -14.00 -3.50 9.15
C HIS A 109 -13.18 -2.43 9.88
N LEU A 110 -13.50 -1.15 9.64
CA LEU A 110 -12.83 0.00 10.26
C LEU A 110 -13.11 0.09 11.76
N MET A 111 -14.34 -0.17 12.18
CA MET A 111 -14.71 -0.22 13.60
C MET A 111 -13.96 -1.34 14.32
N LYS A 112 -13.82 -2.52 13.70
CA LYS A 112 -13.08 -3.63 14.30
C LYS A 112 -11.58 -3.33 14.39
N ALA A 113 -10.98 -2.75 13.34
CA ALA A 113 -9.61 -2.20 13.39
C ALA A 113 -9.44 -1.19 14.52
N LYS A 114 -10.36 -0.23 14.65
CA LYS A 114 -10.36 0.76 15.73
C LYS A 114 -10.36 0.08 17.10
N CYS A 115 -11.23 -0.92 17.31
CA CYS A 115 -11.27 -1.66 18.58
C CYS A 115 -9.92 -2.31 18.90
N TYR A 116 -9.24 -2.93 17.93
CA TYR A 116 -7.91 -3.50 18.17
C TYR A 116 -6.87 -2.44 18.54
N LEU A 117 -6.88 -1.29 17.86
CA LEU A 117 -5.96 -0.18 18.13
C LEU A 117 -6.22 0.51 19.48
N ASP A 118 -7.49 0.60 19.92
CA ASP A 118 -7.86 1.19 21.21
C ASP A 118 -7.47 0.30 22.40
N ARG A 119 -7.58 -1.03 22.24
CA ARG A 119 -7.38 -2.00 23.32
C ARG A 119 -5.92 -2.26 23.65
N ASN A 120 -5.07 -2.19 22.63
CA ASN A 120 -3.65 -2.49 22.76
C ASN A 120 -2.84 -1.26 22.30
N PRO A 121 -2.27 -0.48 23.24
CA PRO A 121 -1.42 0.66 22.91
C PRO A 121 -0.23 0.32 22.00
N ASP A 122 0.27 -0.92 22.10
CA ASP A 122 1.40 -1.42 21.31
C ASP A 122 0.96 -2.01 19.96
N CYS A 123 -0.35 -2.14 19.71
CA CYS A 123 -0.86 -2.62 18.43
C CYS A 123 -0.54 -1.62 17.32
N LEU A 124 0.19 -2.09 16.30
CA LEU A 124 0.70 -1.26 15.21
C LEU A 124 -0.40 -0.95 14.19
N LEU A 125 -0.39 0.25 13.61
CA LEU A 125 -1.16 0.58 12.42
C LEU A 125 -0.20 0.62 11.24
N LEU A 126 -0.30 -0.36 10.34
CA LEU A 126 0.58 -0.51 9.17
C LEU A 126 -0.23 -0.29 7.90
N VAL A 127 0.32 0.44 6.93
CA VAL A 127 -0.39 0.74 5.68
C VAL A 127 0.46 0.46 4.45
N GLY A 128 -0.10 -0.28 3.50
CA GLY A 128 0.59 -0.72 2.29
C GLY A 128 0.38 0.19 1.07
N ALA A 129 -0.72 0.93 1.04
CA ALA A 129 -1.06 1.89 0.00
C ALA A 129 -1.72 3.13 0.63
N THR A 130 -1.35 4.32 0.17
CA THR A 130 -1.83 5.60 0.72
C THR A 130 -2.56 6.45 -0.32
N ASP A 131 -2.89 5.87 -1.47
CA ASP A 131 -3.59 6.55 -2.55
C ASP A 131 -4.99 6.95 -2.11
N TYR A 132 -5.39 8.19 -2.43
CA TYR A 132 -6.76 8.67 -2.22
C TYR A 132 -7.66 8.33 -3.41
N VAL A 133 -7.08 8.13 -4.59
CA VAL A 133 -7.76 7.88 -5.85
C VAL A 133 -7.11 6.69 -6.52
N ILE A 134 -7.90 5.71 -6.94
CA ILE A 134 -7.46 4.57 -7.74
C ILE A 134 -8.25 4.58 -9.05
N PRO A 135 -7.60 4.76 -10.21
CA PRO A 135 -8.27 4.66 -11.50
C PRO A 135 -8.81 3.26 -11.76
N LEU A 136 -10.08 3.14 -12.15
CA LEU A 136 -10.73 1.90 -12.56
C LEU A 136 -11.26 2.01 -14.00
N GLY A 137 -10.39 1.67 -14.96
CA GLY A 137 -10.66 1.86 -16.39
C GLY A 137 -10.61 3.34 -16.78
N ASP A 138 -11.11 3.65 -17.97
CA ASP A 138 -10.88 4.97 -18.59
C ASP A 138 -11.80 6.09 -18.04
N ASN A 139 -12.90 5.74 -17.37
CA ASN A 139 -14.00 6.66 -17.08
C ASN A 139 -14.43 6.71 -15.60
N MET A 140 -13.73 6.02 -14.71
CA MET A 140 -14.14 5.96 -13.31
C MET A 140 -12.96 5.85 -12.37
N ASP A 141 -12.99 6.65 -11.32
CA ASP A 141 -12.08 6.55 -10.18
C ASP A 141 -12.81 5.94 -8.98
N VAL A 142 -12.09 5.14 -8.20
CA VAL A 142 -12.58 4.63 -6.91
C VAL A 142 -11.82 5.25 -5.75
N ILE A 143 -12.50 5.28 -4.60
CA ILE A 143 -11.94 5.74 -3.32
C ILE A 143 -10.77 4.83 -2.96
N GLY A 144 -9.58 5.42 -2.82
CA GLY A 144 -8.38 4.71 -2.39
C GLY A 144 -8.27 4.58 -0.86
N PRO A 145 -7.33 3.72 -0.39
CA PRO A 145 -7.16 3.42 1.03
C PRO A 145 -6.78 4.61 1.90
N GLY A 146 -6.23 5.70 1.32
CA GLY A 146 -5.86 6.91 2.05
C GLY A 146 -6.98 7.46 2.94
N TYR A 147 -8.23 7.44 2.46
CA TYR A 147 -9.37 7.89 3.26
C TYR A 147 -9.68 6.99 4.45
N PHE A 148 -9.49 5.67 4.32
CA PHE A 148 -9.71 4.72 5.41
C PHE A 148 -8.63 4.84 6.49
N ILE A 149 -7.40 5.12 6.06
CA ILE A 149 -6.27 5.41 6.96
C ILE A 149 -6.57 6.68 7.76
N ASP A 150 -7.00 7.76 7.10
CA ASP A 150 -7.40 9.00 7.78
C ASP A 150 -8.48 8.78 8.85
N ILE A 151 -9.48 7.94 8.56
CA ILE A 151 -10.54 7.60 9.53
C ILE A 151 -9.93 6.93 10.76
N LEU A 152 -9.07 5.93 10.58
CA LEU A 152 -8.44 5.23 11.70
C LEU A 152 -7.51 6.13 12.49
N GLU A 153 -6.66 6.92 11.84
CA GLU A 153 -5.76 7.86 12.52
C GLU A 153 -6.53 8.87 13.36
N LYS A 154 -7.57 9.50 12.79
CA LYS A 154 -8.37 10.51 13.49
C LYS A 154 -9.19 9.90 14.63
N ALA A 155 -9.74 8.70 14.43
CA ALA A 155 -10.60 8.05 15.41
C ALA A 155 -9.84 7.42 16.60
N THR A 156 -8.56 7.09 16.41
CA THR A 156 -7.72 6.44 17.44
C THR A 156 -6.62 7.34 17.98
N GLY A 157 -6.30 8.45 17.30
CA GLY A 157 -5.12 9.27 17.60
C GLY A 157 -3.79 8.59 17.25
N ARG A 158 -3.81 7.41 16.63
CA ARG A 158 -2.62 6.66 16.22
C ARG A 158 -2.10 7.17 14.88
N ARG A 159 -0.80 7.03 14.65
CA ARG A 159 -0.17 7.29 13.35
C ARG A 159 0.14 5.98 12.64
N ALA A 160 -0.22 5.92 11.38
CA ALA A 160 0.09 4.80 10.51
C ALA A 160 1.58 4.80 10.15
N LEU A 161 2.20 3.63 10.19
CA LEU A 161 3.48 3.40 9.56
C LEU A 161 3.26 3.01 8.10
N VAL A 162 3.73 3.86 7.20
CA VAL A 162 3.63 3.64 5.75
C VAL A 162 4.74 2.71 5.28
N LEU A 163 4.35 1.51 4.84
CA LEU A 163 5.24 0.47 4.31
C LEU A 163 5.24 0.40 2.78
N GLY A 164 4.37 1.20 2.14
CA GLY A 164 4.38 1.46 0.71
C GLY A 164 5.09 2.77 0.35
N LYS A 165 4.92 3.23 -0.88
CA LYS A 165 5.38 4.55 -1.33
C LYS A 165 4.50 5.65 -0.71
N PRO A 166 5.04 6.82 -0.33
CA PRO A 166 6.45 7.23 -0.32
C PRO A 166 7.13 6.95 1.03
N GLY A 167 6.75 5.90 1.74
CA GLY A 167 7.20 5.59 3.09
C GLY A 167 8.70 5.33 3.23
N GLN A 168 9.26 5.73 4.38
CA GLN A 168 10.69 5.56 4.68
C GLN A 168 11.10 4.10 4.83
N ALA A 169 10.26 3.27 5.44
CA ALA A 169 10.54 1.84 5.58
C ALA A 169 10.74 1.16 4.22
N LEU A 170 9.97 1.55 3.19
CA LEU A 170 10.17 1.03 1.83
C LEU A 170 11.48 1.54 1.22
N SER A 171 11.86 2.81 1.46
CA SER A 171 13.10 3.38 0.93
C SER A 171 14.32 2.64 1.49
N GLU A 172 14.38 2.47 2.81
CA GLU A 172 15.45 1.73 3.49
C GLU A 172 15.53 0.30 2.97
N PHE A 173 14.37 -0.35 2.82
CA PHE A 173 14.27 -1.69 2.28
C PHE A 173 14.82 -1.80 0.85
N ILE A 174 14.46 -0.87 -0.05
CA ILE A 174 14.93 -0.87 -1.44
C ILE A 174 16.44 -0.66 -1.52
N LEU A 175 16.97 0.30 -0.76
CA LEU A 175 18.40 0.59 -0.76
C LEU A 175 19.22 -0.61 -0.28
N GLU A 176 18.76 -1.29 0.78
CA GLU A 176 19.41 -2.48 1.32
C GLU A 176 19.30 -3.68 0.37
N GLN A 177 18.09 -4.03 -0.06
CA GLN A 177 17.82 -5.22 -0.89
C GLN A 177 18.61 -5.21 -2.20
N PHE A 178 18.69 -4.04 -2.85
CA PHE A 178 19.36 -3.87 -4.13
C PHE A 178 20.80 -3.34 -4.00
N HIS A 179 21.33 -3.25 -2.77
CA HIS A 179 22.70 -2.81 -2.47
C HIS A 179 23.03 -1.45 -3.15
N VAL A 180 22.08 -0.52 -3.12
CA VAL A 180 22.23 0.77 -3.79
C VAL A 180 23.14 1.67 -2.96
N THR A 181 24.38 1.83 -3.40
CA THR A 181 25.40 2.65 -2.72
C THR A 181 25.55 4.07 -3.29
N GLN A 182 25.04 4.29 -4.51
CA GLN A 182 25.05 5.58 -5.21
C GLN A 182 23.63 5.91 -5.69
N PRO A 183 22.72 6.32 -4.80
CA PRO A 183 21.31 6.54 -5.14
C PRO A 183 21.10 7.53 -6.28
N GLU A 184 21.96 8.54 -6.41
CA GLU A 184 21.91 9.54 -7.46
C GLU A 184 22.11 8.96 -8.88
N ARG A 185 22.62 7.73 -8.99
CA ARG A 185 22.76 7.00 -10.25
C ARG A 185 21.59 6.08 -10.56
N THR A 186 20.61 5.99 -9.66
CA THR A 186 19.39 5.21 -9.85
C THR A 186 18.30 6.12 -10.39
N LEU A 187 17.58 5.62 -11.41
CA LEU A 187 16.46 6.31 -12.02
C LEU A 187 15.15 5.68 -11.54
N PHE A 188 14.32 6.46 -10.85
CA PHE A 188 12.96 6.09 -10.49
C PHE A 188 11.99 6.57 -11.57
N ILE A 189 11.18 5.65 -12.11
CA ILE A 189 10.17 5.96 -13.13
C ILE A 189 8.80 5.68 -12.52
N GLY A 190 7.92 6.68 -12.53
CA GLY A 190 6.56 6.55 -12.00
C GLY A 190 5.63 7.60 -12.59
N ASP A 191 4.37 7.58 -12.17
CA ASP A 191 3.29 8.38 -12.76
C ASP A 191 2.52 9.23 -11.75
N MET A 192 2.85 9.11 -10.46
CA MET A 192 2.18 9.84 -9.37
C MET A 192 3.13 10.81 -8.64
N LEU A 193 2.80 12.09 -8.53
CA LEU A 193 3.69 13.07 -7.86
C LEU A 193 3.95 12.71 -6.38
N PRO A 194 2.94 12.61 -5.48
CA PRO A 194 3.23 12.38 -4.06
C PRO A 194 3.82 11.00 -3.78
N GLN A 195 3.31 9.97 -4.44
CA GLN A 195 3.71 8.58 -4.22
C GLN A 195 5.03 8.26 -4.90
N ASP A 196 5.16 8.47 -6.21
CA ASP A 196 6.34 8.07 -6.97
C ASP A 196 7.47 9.09 -6.86
N MET A 197 7.18 10.36 -7.15
CA MET A 197 8.24 11.38 -7.11
C MET A 197 8.69 11.64 -5.66
N GLY A 198 7.74 11.64 -4.72
CA GLY A 198 8.06 11.69 -3.29
C GLY A 198 8.89 10.48 -2.83
N PHE A 199 8.60 9.28 -3.34
CA PHE A 199 9.42 8.10 -3.03
C PHE A 199 10.82 8.17 -3.64
N GLY A 200 10.93 8.50 -4.92
CA GLY A 200 12.22 8.68 -5.58
C GLY A 200 13.10 9.71 -4.87
N ALA A 201 12.50 10.81 -4.40
CA ALA A 201 13.21 11.84 -3.63
C ALA A 201 13.71 11.30 -2.29
N ARG A 202 12.89 10.51 -1.59
CA ARG A 202 13.28 9.88 -0.32
C ARG A 202 14.45 8.93 -0.49
N CYS A 203 14.49 8.19 -1.59
CA CYS A 203 15.60 7.30 -1.91
C CYS A 203 16.85 8.05 -2.37
N GLY A 204 16.76 9.35 -2.71
CA GLY A 204 17.84 10.10 -3.35
C GLY A 204 18.03 9.77 -4.84
N PHE A 205 17.01 9.19 -5.47
CA PHE A 205 17.04 8.79 -6.87
C PHE A 205 16.78 9.98 -7.80
N GLN A 206 17.27 9.88 -9.04
CA GLN A 206 16.76 10.70 -10.14
C GLN A 206 15.34 10.23 -10.49
N LYS A 207 14.48 11.14 -10.95
CA LYS A 207 13.04 10.90 -11.11
C LYS A 207 12.56 11.24 -12.50
N VAL A 208 11.87 10.30 -13.14
CA VAL A 208 11.13 10.52 -14.38
C VAL A 208 9.64 10.31 -14.16
N LEU A 209 8.85 11.34 -14.47
CA LEU A 209 7.39 11.26 -14.47
C LEU A 209 6.87 10.82 -15.84
N MET A 210 6.08 9.76 -15.88
CA MET A 210 5.34 9.34 -17.07
C MET A 210 3.96 9.98 -17.09
N LEU A 211 3.65 10.73 -18.15
CA LEU A 211 2.37 11.45 -18.29
C LEU A 211 1.23 10.56 -18.81
N SER A 212 1.50 9.31 -19.17
CA SER A 212 0.49 8.33 -19.59
C SER A 212 -0.32 7.73 -18.43
N GLY A 213 -0.01 8.09 -17.18
CA GLY A 213 -0.63 7.54 -15.97
C GLY A 213 -1.41 8.57 -15.14
N GLY A 214 -1.32 8.47 -13.81
CA GLY A 214 -2.16 9.22 -12.88
C GLY A 214 -1.91 10.73 -12.76
N THR A 215 -0.81 11.24 -13.32
CA THR A 215 -0.48 12.68 -13.32
C THR A 215 -0.52 13.28 -14.72
N THR A 216 -1.41 14.25 -14.93
CA THR A 216 -1.41 15.03 -16.18
C THR A 216 -0.32 16.10 -16.18
N LYS A 217 0.08 16.55 -17.37
CA LYS A 217 1.05 17.65 -17.54
C LYS A 217 0.63 18.93 -16.80
N ALA A 218 -0.66 19.25 -16.81
CA ALA A 218 -1.20 20.41 -16.10
C ALA A 218 -1.08 20.26 -14.57
N MET A 219 -1.37 19.07 -14.04
CA MET A 219 -1.20 18.77 -12.61
C MET A 219 0.27 18.90 -12.19
N MET A 220 1.21 18.38 -13.00
CA MET A 220 2.64 18.52 -12.76
C MET A 220 3.06 20.00 -12.67
N PHE A 221 2.67 20.84 -13.63
CA PHE A 221 3.03 22.27 -13.61
C PHE A 221 2.34 23.08 -12.51
N ALA A 222 1.17 22.64 -12.05
CA ALA A 222 0.47 23.27 -10.92
C ALA A 222 1.01 22.82 -9.56
N HIS A 223 1.85 21.79 -9.51
CA HIS A 223 2.36 21.22 -8.27
C HIS A 223 3.44 22.10 -7.64
N ASN A 224 3.38 22.29 -6.32
CA ASN A 224 4.17 23.31 -5.63
C ASN A 224 5.13 22.77 -4.56
N LYS A 225 5.26 21.45 -4.41
CA LYS A 225 6.23 20.84 -3.51
C LYS A 225 7.47 20.40 -4.29
N PRO A 226 8.63 21.06 -4.13
CA PRO A 226 9.82 20.80 -4.92
C PRO A 226 10.31 19.33 -4.86
N GLU A 227 10.17 18.69 -3.71
CA GLU A 227 10.57 17.29 -3.47
C GLU A 227 9.71 16.28 -4.25
N GLU A 228 8.46 16.63 -4.57
CA GLU A 228 7.53 15.80 -5.36
C GLU A 228 7.60 16.15 -6.87
N LEU A 229 8.46 17.07 -7.30
CA LEU A 229 8.66 17.37 -8.72
C LEU A 229 9.66 16.40 -9.38
N PRO A 230 9.41 15.95 -10.63
CA PRO A 230 10.38 15.13 -11.36
C PRO A 230 11.63 15.90 -11.78
N ASN A 231 12.72 15.17 -12.08
CA ASN A 231 13.85 15.74 -12.81
C ASN A 231 13.55 15.82 -14.32
N PHE A 232 12.85 14.81 -14.83
CA PHE A 232 12.47 14.69 -16.24
C PHE A 232 11.03 14.19 -16.36
N TYR A 233 10.37 14.42 -17.48
CA TYR A 233 9.08 13.80 -17.78
C TYR A 233 9.05 13.32 -19.22
N ALA A 234 8.26 12.29 -19.49
CA ALA A 234 8.00 11.79 -20.83
C ALA A 234 6.51 11.48 -21.01
N ASP A 235 6.03 11.49 -22.24
CA ASP A 235 4.62 11.23 -22.54
C ASP A 235 4.26 9.77 -22.26
N SER A 236 5.17 8.84 -22.55
CA SER A 236 5.01 7.42 -22.26
C SER A 236 6.33 6.69 -22.01
N PHE A 237 6.24 5.45 -21.52
CA PHE A 237 7.40 4.58 -21.38
C PHE A 237 8.01 4.21 -22.75
N ALA A 238 7.21 4.17 -23.82
CA ALA A 238 7.72 3.91 -25.17
C ALA A 238 8.65 5.04 -25.65
N ASP A 239 8.28 6.29 -25.38
CA ASP A 239 9.11 7.45 -25.71
C ASP A 239 10.43 7.44 -24.92
N PHE A 240 10.37 7.04 -23.64
CA PHE A 240 11.57 6.87 -22.81
C PHE A 240 12.52 5.80 -23.39
N ILE A 241 12.00 4.65 -23.82
CA ILE A 241 12.82 3.59 -24.42
C ILE A 241 13.45 4.03 -25.74
N GLN A 242 12.72 4.78 -26.57
CA GLN A 242 13.28 5.33 -27.81
C GLN A 242 14.42 6.29 -27.51
N LEU A 243 14.23 7.23 -26.58
CA LEU A 243 15.27 8.17 -26.15
C LEU A 243 16.52 7.43 -25.61
N TYR A 244 16.33 6.40 -24.80
CA TYR A 244 17.44 5.62 -24.26
C TYR A 244 18.27 4.97 -25.38
N LYS A 245 17.61 4.40 -26.39
CA LYS A 245 18.31 3.82 -27.56
C LYS A 245 19.07 4.89 -28.34
N ASP A 246 18.43 6.02 -28.63
CA ASP A 246 19.03 7.11 -29.40
C ASP A 246 20.28 7.74 -28.74
N VAL A 247 20.43 7.60 -27.42
CA VAL A 247 21.56 8.12 -26.64
C VAL A 247 22.66 7.07 -26.42
N MET A 248 22.31 5.80 -26.42
CA MET A 248 23.23 4.69 -26.10
C MET A 248 23.81 3.99 -27.34
N ASP A 249 23.18 4.17 -28.51
CA ASP A 249 23.68 3.74 -29.83
C ASP A 249 24.48 4.86 -30.52
#